data_AF-A0A975B9L7-F1
#
_entry.id   AF-A0A975B9L7-F1
#
_cell.length_a   1.000
_cell.length_b   1.000
_cell.length_c   1.000
_cell.angle_alpha   90.00
_cell.angle_beta   90.00
_cell.angle_gamma   90.00
#
_symmetry.space_group_name_H-M   'P 1'
#
loop_
_entity.id
_entity.type
_entity.pdbx_description
1 polymer ?
#
loop_
_entity_poly.entity_id
_entity_poly.type
_entity_poly.pdbx_seq_one_letter_code
_entity_poly.pdbx_strand_id
1 'polypeptide(L)'
;MKKLQNLPIGDSSFESIRKRNDLYVDKTRHIFQLISEGRYYFLSRPRRFGKSLTISTLRCLFQGRKELFKGLWIDENSNWEWREYPVISVDFNEISHNTPENLTLGIERSLKNTGQFNNIQLKEPLLKEMFKELILSLHYKTDMPVVILIDEYDKPIIDHLGKGAKAMETAKANRDILKSFFGVIKGGEVSDVLRFVFITGVSKFSRVSIFSELNNLEDMTMLEPYADMLGYTQNELETYFKPCILDLSKKTGNTQEEILVKLAQYYNGYRFSKKNVRVYNPFSVMCALKHKTFDNYWFETGTPTFLVNLLKDTNFPVAKIENLELDKQIFSVYDLERLQPEALLFQTGYITIKDVYEDELYAFCYPNQEVKISFLKYLMFFHVPAHGHEQSLFIHLSRHLNQENLDAFFETISTIFASIPYTIESKRDEAYFHTAFFLIVSASGINARSEVLTCTGRIDMIMEFSDKLYIIEFKCSQSAQAGIKQILEKKYAEPYKKTGKKIILMGINFDTQKRNISEWKVEEI
;
A
#
# COMPACT_ATOMS: atom_id res chain seq x y z
N MET A 1 9.03 -32.03 -18.30
CA MET A 1 8.33 -30.85 -17.74
C MET A 1 9.39 -29.90 -17.18
N LYS A 2 9.41 -28.62 -17.58
CA LYS A 2 10.28 -27.63 -16.89
C LYS A 2 9.84 -27.58 -15.43
N LYS A 3 10.78 -27.77 -14.50
CA LYS A 3 10.53 -27.67 -13.06
C LYS A 3 10.06 -26.24 -12.76
N LEU A 4 8.96 -26.10 -12.01
CA LEU A 4 8.47 -24.80 -11.57
C LEU A 4 9.57 -24.12 -10.75
N GLN A 5 9.89 -22.86 -11.06
CA GLN A 5 10.80 -22.08 -10.23
C GLN A 5 10.13 -21.80 -8.87
N ASN A 6 10.94 -21.72 -7.81
CA ASN A 6 10.37 -21.34 -6.51
C ASN A 6 10.03 -19.84 -6.52
N LEU A 7 8.99 -19.49 -5.78
CA LEU A 7 8.61 -18.10 -5.56
C LEU A 7 9.34 -17.58 -4.30
N PRO A 8 10.21 -16.55 -4.41
CA PRO A 8 11.03 -16.06 -3.30
C PRO A 8 10.23 -15.15 -2.35
N ILE A 9 9.21 -15.71 -1.71
CA ILE A 9 8.35 -14.96 -0.79
C ILE A 9 9.15 -14.57 0.46
N GLY A 10 9.25 -13.26 0.70
CA GLY A 10 9.97 -12.70 1.85
C GLY A 10 11.49 -12.64 1.68
N ASP A 11 12.05 -13.17 0.59
CA ASP A 11 13.47 -13.01 0.27
C ASP A 11 13.68 -11.71 -0.51
N SER A 12 14.47 -10.80 0.06
CA SER A 12 14.85 -9.53 -0.60
C SER A 12 16.31 -9.53 -1.06
N SER A 13 17.00 -10.67 -0.98
CA SER A 13 18.37 -10.82 -1.45
C SER A 13 18.39 -11.20 -2.93
N PHE A 14 18.78 -10.25 -3.79
CA PHE A 14 18.95 -10.51 -5.22
C PHE A 14 19.94 -11.66 -5.45
N GLU A 15 21.07 -11.66 -4.75
CA GLU A 15 22.07 -12.73 -4.84
C GLU A 15 21.49 -14.11 -4.47
N SER A 16 20.71 -14.21 -3.40
CA SER A 16 20.04 -15.46 -2.99
C SER A 16 19.11 -15.97 -4.09
N ILE A 17 18.22 -15.11 -4.59
CA ILE A 17 17.24 -15.44 -5.63
C ILE A 17 17.94 -15.95 -6.89
N ARG A 18 19.00 -15.27 -7.33
CA ARG A 18 19.75 -15.64 -8.54
C ARG A 18 20.53 -16.95 -8.34
N LYS A 19 21.21 -17.13 -7.21
CA LYS A 19 21.97 -18.37 -6.91
C LYS A 19 21.07 -19.60 -6.77
N ARG A 20 19.86 -19.43 -6.23
CA ARG A 20 18.86 -20.51 -6.07
C ARG A 20 18.06 -20.79 -7.33
N ASN A 21 18.23 -19.97 -8.38
CA ASN A 21 17.43 -19.98 -9.59
C ASN A 21 15.92 -19.85 -9.30
N ASP A 22 15.60 -19.07 -8.27
CA ASP A 22 14.23 -18.72 -7.90
C ASP A 22 13.69 -17.67 -8.90
N LEU A 23 12.37 -17.54 -8.98
CA LEU A 23 11.73 -16.64 -9.95
C LEU A 23 12.09 -15.19 -9.65
N TYR A 24 12.67 -14.49 -10.63
CA TYR A 24 12.97 -13.07 -10.58
C TYR A 24 12.32 -12.37 -11.77
N VAL A 25 11.52 -11.34 -11.50
CA VAL A 25 10.97 -10.47 -12.55
C VAL A 25 11.98 -9.37 -12.84
N ASP A 26 12.46 -9.32 -14.07
CA ASP A 26 13.55 -8.45 -14.45
C ASP A 26 13.13 -6.97 -14.57
N LYS A 27 13.66 -6.14 -13.66
CA LYS A 27 13.48 -4.68 -13.65
C LYS A 27 14.77 -3.92 -14.02
N THR A 28 15.79 -4.63 -14.51
CA THR A 28 17.13 -4.05 -14.69
C THR A 28 17.20 -2.97 -15.76
N ARG A 29 16.22 -2.91 -16.68
CA ARG A 29 16.03 -1.78 -17.60
C ARG A 29 15.78 -0.45 -16.87
N HIS A 30 14.90 -0.45 -15.87
CA HIS A 30 14.64 0.76 -15.07
C HIS A 30 15.87 1.13 -14.24
N ILE A 31 16.58 0.13 -13.69
CA ILE A 31 17.82 0.37 -12.94
C ILE A 31 18.89 1.00 -13.83
N PHE A 32 19.07 0.50 -15.06
CA PHE A 32 20.04 1.06 -15.99
C PHE A 32 19.70 2.51 -16.38
N GLN A 33 18.41 2.81 -16.56
CA GLN A 33 17.95 4.17 -16.81
C GLN A 33 18.33 5.10 -15.63
N LEU A 34 18.03 4.69 -14.40
CA LEU A 34 18.35 5.45 -13.18
C LEU A 34 19.83 5.81 -13.06
N ILE A 35 20.70 4.82 -13.17
CA ILE A 35 22.15 5.01 -12.96
C ILE A 35 22.84 5.79 -14.09
N SER A 36 22.12 5.98 -15.21
CA SER A 36 22.59 6.71 -16.40
C SER A 36 22.11 8.17 -16.44
N GLU A 37 20.93 8.47 -15.91
CA GLU A 37 20.31 9.81 -15.97
C GLU A 37 20.79 10.75 -14.86
N GLY A 38 21.06 10.22 -13.67
CA GLY A 38 21.31 11.05 -12.50
C GLY A 38 22.04 10.33 -11.36
N ARG A 39 22.09 11.01 -10.21
CA ARG A 39 22.90 10.58 -9.05
C ARG A 39 22.13 10.46 -7.75
N TYR A 40 21.14 11.29 -7.49
CA TYR A 40 20.48 11.38 -6.18
C TYR A 40 18.99 11.10 -6.33
N TYR A 41 18.55 9.94 -5.86
CA TYR A 41 17.19 9.48 -6.06
C TYR A 41 16.48 9.09 -4.78
N PHE A 42 15.21 9.44 -4.72
CA PHE A 42 14.27 9.00 -3.71
C PHE A 42 13.09 8.28 -4.35
N LEU A 43 12.71 7.14 -3.77
CA LEU A 43 11.54 6.39 -4.19
C LEU A 43 10.75 5.92 -2.96
N SER A 44 9.53 6.39 -2.82
CA SER A 44 8.58 5.85 -1.85
C SER A 44 7.60 4.88 -2.52
N ARG A 45 7.34 3.75 -1.88
CA ARG A 45 6.26 2.83 -2.23
C ARG A 45 5.71 2.16 -0.98
N PRO A 46 4.45 1.70 -1.01
CA PRO A 46 3.88 0.91 0.06
C PRO A 46 4.74 -0.31 0.42
N ARG A 47 4.49 -0.89 1.59
CA ARG A 47 5.18 -2.11 2.04
C ARG A 47 4.99 -3.25 1.03
N ARG A 48 6.01 -4.12 0.94
CA ARG A 48 6.01 -5.35 0.13
C ARG A 48 5.95 -5.13 -1.40
N PHE A 49 6.39 -3.98 -1.90
CA PHE A 49 6.51 -3.66 -3.33
C PHE A 49 7.85 -3.98 -3.99
N GLY A 50 8.81 -4.56 -3.25
CA GLY A 50 10.13 -4.91 -3.80
C GLY A 50 11.22 -3.83 -3.67
N LYS A 51 11.04 -2.88 -2.74
CA LYS A 51 12.02 -1.80 -2.45
C LYS A 51 13.36 -2.39 -2.01
N SER A 52 13.36 -3.25 -0.98
CA SER A 52 14.56 -3.92 -0.47
C SER A 52 15.23 -4.83 -1.51
N LEU A 53 14.45 -5.51 -2.35
CA LEU A 53 14.98 -6.28 -3.48
C LEU A 53 15.69 -5.37 -4.50
N THR A 54 15.16 -4.16 -4.74
CA THR A 54 15.80 -3.16 -5.61
C THR A 54 17.10 -2.66 -5.02
N ILE A 55 17.14 -2.35 -3.71
CA ILE A 55 18.38 -2.01 -2.98
C ILE A 55 19.42 -3.12 -3.14
N SER A 56 19.02 -4.37 -2.92
CA SER A 56 19.90 -5.54 -3.07
C SER A 56 20.41 -5.70 -4.51
N THR A 57 19.55 -5.47 -5.50
CA THR A 57 19.92 -5.52 -6.93
C THR A 57 20.92 -4.42 -7.27
N LEU A 58 20.68 -3.18 -6.86
CA LEU A 58 21.61 -2.06 -7.03
C LEU A 58 22.96 -2.34 -6.37
N ARG A 59 22.96 -2.88 -5.14
CA ARG A 59 24.18 -3.25 -4.42
C ARG A 59 25.00 -4.26 -5.22
N CYS A 60 24.39 -5.35 -5.68
CA CYS A 60 25.09 -6.34 -6.50
C CYS A 60 25.60 -5.77 -7.83
N LEU A 61 24.83 -4.86 -8.45
CA LEU A 61 25.21 -4.21 -9.71
C LEU A 61 26.48 -3.35 -9.55
N PHE A 62 26.51 -2.50 -8.52
CA PHE A 62 27.64 -1.61 -8.23
C PHE A 62 28.85 -2.37 -7.67
N GLN A 63 28.65 -3.54 -7.04
CA GLN A 63 29.74 -4.45 -6.65
C GLN A 63 30.32 -5.24 -7.84
N GLY A 64 29.89 -4.99 -9.08
CA GLY A 64 30.44 -5.64 -10.27
C GLY A 64 30.12 -7.14 -10.38
N ARG A 65 29.08 -7.64 -9.68
CA ARG A 65 28.70 -9.07 -9.61
C ARG A 65 28.00 -9.56 -10.90
N LYS A 66 28.67 -9.46 -12.05
CA LYS A 66 28.13 -9.75 -13.39
C LYS A 66 27.45 -11.10 -13.51
N GLU A 67 27.99 -12.12 -12.85
CA GLU A 67 27.47 -13.48 -12.87
C GLU A 67 26.01 -13.59 -12.41
N LEU A 68 25.56 -12.72 -11.51
CA LEU A 68 24.18 -12.70 -11.02
C LEU A 68 23.19 -12.15 -12.05
N PHE A 69 23.65 -11.35 -13.01
CA PHE A 69 22.82 -10.65 -13.98
C PHE A 69 22.72 -11.35 -15.34
N LYS A 70 23.39 -12.49 -15.50
CA LYS A 70 23.33 -13.27 -16.74
C LYS A 70 21.88 -13.53 -17.18
N GLY A 71 21.57 -13.19 -18.43
CA GLY A 71 20.24 -13.36 -19.02
C GLY A 71 19.19 -12.35 -18.54
N LEU A 72 19.62 -11.27 -17.87
CA LEU A 72 18.77 -10.11 -17.58
C LEU A 72 19.03 -9.02 -18.63
N TRP A 73 18.07 -8.12 -18.79
CA TRP A 73 18.07 -7.04 -19.75
C TRP A 73 19.36 -6.22 -19.70
N ILE A 74 19.87 -5.89 -18.51
CA ILE A 74 21.10 -5.10 -18.36
C ILE A 74 22.36 -5.83 -18.85
N ASP A 75 22.42 -7.15 -18.76
CA ASP A 75 23.56 -7.93 -19.27
C ASP A 75 23.49 -8.06 -20.81
N GLU A 76 22.29 -8.18 -21.37
CA GLU A 76 22.09 -8.42 -22.80
C GLU A 76 21.94 -7.15 -23.64
N ASN A 77 21.43 -6.05 -23.07
CA ASN A 77 20.97 -4.87 -23.80
C ASN A 77 21.56 -3.55 -23.30
N SER A 78 22.58 -3.59 -22.43
CA SER A 78 23.25 -2.39 -21.94
C SER A 78 24.76 -2.44 -22.16
N ASN A 79 25.41 -1.27 -22.08
CA ASN A 79 26.86 -1.11 -22.10
C ASN A 79 27.44 -0.97 -20.69
N TRP A 80 26.79 -1.54 -19.67
CA TRP A 80 27.29 -1.48 -18.29
C TRP A 80 28.67 -2.14 -18.17
N GLU A 81 29.64 -1.41 -17.61
CA GLU A 81 31.05 -1.81 -17.61
C GLU A 81 31.44 -2.77 -16.48
N TRP A 82 30.52 -3.08 -15.55
CA TRP A 82 30.76 -4.00 -14.44
C TRP A 82 31.96 -3.66 -13.54
N ARG A 83 32.33 -2.37 -13.46
CA ARG A 83 33.33 -1.90 -12.50
C ARG A 83 32.83 -2.09 -11.06
N GLU A 84 33.74 -2.40 -10.15
CA GLU A 84 33.45 -2.50 -8.72
C GLU A 84 33.54 -1.12 -8.06
N TYR A 85 32.46 -0.72 -7.40
CA TYR A 85 32.35 0.52 -6.64
C TYR A 85 32.19 0.19 -5.15
N PRO A 86 32.80 0.96 -4.23
CA PRO A 86 32.50 0.84 -2.81
C PRO A 86 31.04 1.22 -2.54
N VAL A 87 30.32 0.34 -1.83
CA VAL A 87 28.90 0.54 -1.50
C VAL A 87 28.70 0.63 0.01
N ILE A 88 28.07 1.71 0.46
CA ILE A 88 27.54 1.86 1.81
C ILE A 88 26.05 1.54 1.75
N SER A 89 25.61 0.53 2.49
CA SER A 89 24.20 0.13 2.56
C SER A 89 23.72 0.22 4.00
N VAL A 90 22.62 0.95 4.24
CA VAL A 90 22.01 1.07 5.56
C VAL A 90 20.54 0.67 5.47
N ASP A 91 20.15 -0.36 6.22
CA ASP A 91 18.75 -0.76 6.40
C ASP A 91 18.29 -0.36 7.80
N PHE A 92 17.37 0.60 7.87
CA PHE A 92 16.82 1.09 9.14
C PHE A 92 15.85 0.10 9.81
N ASN A 93 15.45 -0.99 9.15
CA ASN A 93 14.76 -2.10 9.81
C ASN A 93 15.63 -2.80 10.86
N GLU A 94 16.94 -2.88 10.62
CA GLU A 94 17.89 -3.58 11.48
C GLU A 94 18.43 -2.68 12.61
N ILE A 95 18.08 -1.39 12.60
CA ILE A 95 18.55 -0.38 13.54
C ILE A 95 17.49 -0.14 14.61
N SER A 96 17.87 -0.34 15.88
CA SER A 96 17.00 0.03 17.01
C SER A 96 16.80 1.55 17.02
N HIS A 97 15.55 1.98 17.14
CA HIS A 97 15.17 3.39 17.05
C HIS A 97 14.10 3.77 18.08
N ASN A 98 13.94 2.96 19.13
CA ASN A 98 12.98 3.21 20.22
C ASN A 98 13.33 4.47 21.05
N THR A 99 14.59 4.92 21.02
CA THR A 99 15.02 6.23 21.55
C THR A 99 16.04 6.87 20.60
N PRO A 100 16.26 8.20 20.69
CA PRO A 100 17.25 8.91 19.87
C PRO A 100 18.69 8.41 20.07
N GLU A 101 19.04 8.01 21.29
CA GLU A 101 20.35 7.47 21.63
C GLU A 101 20.57 6.10 20.97
N ASN A 102 19.56 5.22 21.02
CA ASN A 102 19.63 3.91 20.38
C ASN A 102 19.71 4.02 18.86
N LEU A 103 18.98 4.97 18.26
CA LEU A 103 19.09 5.27 16.84
C LEU A 103 20.52 5.68 16.48
N THR A 104 21.09 6.64 17.23
CA THR A 104 22.46 7.13 17.00
C THR A 104 23.48 6.00 17.09
N LEU A 105 23.45 5.22 18.18
CA LEU A 105 24.35 4.09 18.39
C LEU A 105 24.19 3.00 17.30
N GLY A 106 22.97 2.76 16.85
CA GLY A 106 22.69 1.78 15.82
C GLY A 106 23.24 2.19 14.45
N ILE A 107 23.10 3.47 14.07
CA ILE A 107 23.71 4.01 12.85
C ILE A 107 25.24 3.94 12.95
N GLU A 108 25.83 4.39 14.07
CA GLU A 108 27.28 4.30 14.28
C GLU A 108 27.80 2.87 14.12
N ARG A 109 27.09 1.89 14.70
CA ARG A 109 27.46 0.49 14.58
C ARG A 109 27.43 0.02 13.12
N SER A 110 26.41 0.42 12.36
CA SER A 110 26.30 0.12 10.93
C SER A 110 27.47 0.69 10.13
N LEU A 111 27.84 1.95 10.38
CA LEU A 111 28.99 2.60 9.74
C LEU A 111 30.32 1.92 10.12
N LYS A 112 30.54 1.64 11.41
CA LYS A 112 31.73 0.94 11.91
C LYS A 112 31.86 -0.47 11.32
N ASN A 113 30.76 -1.22 11.21
CA ASN A 113 30.75 -2.53 10.56
C ASN A 113 31.13 -2.44 9.08
N THR A 114 30.60 -1.43 8.36
CA THR A 114 30.96 -1.18 6.96
C THR A 114 32.44 -0.82 6.83
N GLY A 115 32.96 0.03 7.72
CA GLY A 115 34.40 0.33 7.79
C GLY A 115 35.25 -0.92 8.02
N GLN A 116 34.91 -1.72 9.02
CA GLN A 116 35.61 -2.97 9.35
C GLN A 116 35.62 -3.96 8.20
N PHE A 117 34.48 -4.18 7.52
CA PHE A 117 34.39 -5.04 6.34
C PHE A 117 35.34 -4.59 5.21
N ASN A 118 35.54 -3.28 5.10
CA ASN A 118 36.47 -2.67 4.15
C ASN A 118 37.87 -2.43 4.72
N ASN A 119 38.21 -2.97 5.90
CA ASN A 119 39.48 -2.74 6.61
C ASN A 119 39.81 -1.24 6.76
N ILE A 120 38.84 -0.46 7.24
CA ILE A 120 38.91 0.96 7.58
C ILE A 120 38.49 1.12 9.04
N GLN A 121 39.33 1.77 9.84
CA GLN A 121 39.02 2.09 11.22
C GLN A 121 38.58 3.55 11.33
N LEU A 122 37.30 3.75 11.64
CA LEU A 122 36.73 5.08 11.86
C LEU A 122 37.12 5.59 13.25
N LYS A 123 37.54 6.86 13.31
CA LYS A 123 38.05 7.51 14.52
C LYS A 123 37.16 8.66 15.00
N GLU A 124 36.37 9.24 14.10
CA GLU A 124 35.51 10.37 14.44
C GLU A 124 34.42 9.97 15.45
N PRO A 125 34.25 10.72 16.55
CA PRO A 125 33.27 10.37 17.59
C PRO A 125 31.85 10.81 17.25
N LEU A 126 31.69 11.85 16.41
CA LEU A 126 30.39 12.39 16.04
C LEU A 126 29.84 11.64 14.83
N LEU A 127 28.58 11.21 14.89
CA LEU A 127 27.92 10.44 13.82
C LEU A 127 28.07 11.08 12.43
N LYS A 128 27.91 12.41 12.35
CA LYS A 128 28.03 13.18 11.12
C LYS A 128 29.43 13.07 10.51
N GLU A 129 30.46 13.31 11.31
CA GLU A 129 31.86 13.27 10.88
C GLU A 129 32.32 11.83 10.60
N MET A 130 31.82 10.86 11.38
CA MET A 130 32.07 9.43 11.14
C MET A 130 31.52 8.96 9.79
N PHE A 131 30.33 9.43 9.40
CA PHE A 131 29.79 9.10 8.07
C PHE A 131 30.61 9.72 6.95
N LYS A 132 31.03 10.99 7.11
CA LYS A 132 31.94 11.67 6.20
C LYS A 132 33.28 10.93 6.08
N GLU A 133 33.89 10.56 7.20
CA GLU A 133 35.15 9.83 7.28
C GLU A 133 35.06 8.50 6.53
N LEU A 134 33.96 7.74 6.70
CA LEU A 134 33.75 6.48 6.00
C LEU A 134 33.69 6.67 4.49
N ILE A 135 32.91 7.64 4.00
CA ILE A 135 32.76 7.90 2.56
C ILE A 135 34.12 8.26 1.95
N LEU A 136 34.82 9.23 2.53
CA LEU A 136 36.11 9.68 2.02
C LEU A 136 37.16 8.56 2.09
N SER A 137 37.21 7.80 3.19
CA SER A 137 38.17 6.70 3.35
C SER A 137 37.93 5.58 2.34
N LEU A 138 36.67 5.25 2.02
CA LEU A 138 36.35 4.27 0.97
C LEU A 138 36.81 4.77 -0.40
N HIS A 139 36.54 6.03 -0.71
CA HIS A 139 36.99 6.65 -1.95
C HIS A 139 38.52 6.60 -2.08
N TYR A 140 39.26 7.14 -1.10
CA TYR A 140 40.73 7.18 -1.14
C TYR A 140 41.38 5.80 -1.17
N LYS A 141 40.76 4.80 -0.55
CA LYS A 141 41.27 3.43 -0.55
C LYS A 141 41.09 2.72 -1.89
N THR A 142 39.98 2.97 -2.57
CA THR A 142 39.59 2.25 -3.78
C THR A 142 39.88 3.03 -5.07
N ASP A 143 40.14 4.34 -4.97
CA ASP A 143 40.19 5.29 -6.08
C ASP A 143 38.91 5.29 -6.93
N MET A 144 37.79 4.88 -6.32
CA MET A 144 36.49 4.75 -6.96
C MET A 144 35.45 5.61 -6.23
N PRO A 145 34.49 6.20 -6.95
CA PRO A 145 33.42 6.96 -6.33
C PRO A 145 32.45 6.04 -5.57
N VAL A 146 31.90 6.53 -4.46
CA VAL A 146 31.11 5.75 -3.49
C VAL A 146 29.63 5.75 -3.82
N VAL A 147 28.98 4.61 -3.59
CA VAL A 147 27.53 4.43 -3.73
C VAL A 147 26.89 4.35 -2.35
N ILE A 148 25.79 5.06 -2.14
CA ILE A 148 25.02 5.05 -0.89
C ILE A 148 23.61 4.51 -1.17
N LEU A 149 23.23 3.43 -0.49
CA LEU A 149 21.91 2.81 -0.60
C LEU A 149 21.25 2.78 0.77
N ILE A 150 20.05 3.32 0.88
CA ILE A 150 19.34 3.49 2.15
C ILE A 150 17.94 2.88 2.03
N ASP A 151 17.63 1.93 2.90
CA ASP A 151 16.32 1.27 2.99
C ASP A 151 15.57 1.66 4.26
N GLU A 152 14.24 1.75 4.13
CA GLU A 152 13.27 2.10 5.19
C GLU A 152 13.68 3.31 6.07
N TYR A 153 14.22 4.37 5.44
CA TYR A 153 14.73 5.59 6.10
C TYR A 153 13.77 6.26 7.10
N ASP A 154 12.47 6.06 6.88
CA ASP A 154 11.35 6.66 7.61
C ASP A 154 10.87 5.82 8.79
N LYS A 155 11.32 4.56 8.90
CA LYS A 155 10.96 3.65 9.99
C LYS A 155 11.22 4.25 11.39
N PRO A 156 12.37 4.92 11.66
CA PRO A 156 12.62 5.56 12.95
C PRO A 156 11.61 6.64 13.36
N ILE A 157 10.78 7.11 12.43
CA ILE A 157 9.73 8.11 12.68
C ILE A 157 8.38 7.42 12.73
N ILE A 158 8.04 6.61 11.71
CA ILE A 158 6.73 5.98 11.56
C ILE A 158 6.39 5.09 12.76
N ASP A 159 7.36 4.36 13.29
CA ASP A 159 7.13 3.42 14.39
C ASP A 159 6.77 4.13 15.71
N HIS A 160 6.88 5.46 15.79
CA HIS A 160 6.47 6.26 16.95
C HIS A 160 5.15 7.02 16.76
N LEU A 161 4.63 7.08 15.53
CA LEU A 161 3.39 7.80 15.26
C LEU A 161 2.20 7.12 15.94
N GLY A 162 1.28 7.92 16.48
CA GLY A 162 0.07 7.43 17.13
C GLY A 162 0.24 6.79 18.50
N LYS A 163 1.41 6.89 19.12
CA LYS A 163 1.73 6.28 20.42
C LYS A 163 1.77 7.29 21.59
N GLY A 164 1.14 8.45 21.41
CA GLY A 164 1.07 9.53 22.41
C GLY A 164 2.20 10.56 22.32
N ALA A 165 2.12 11.60 23.16
CA ALA A 165 2.99 12.77 23.09
C ALA A 165 4.49 12.44 23.23
N LYS A 166 4.87 11.55 24.16
CA LYS A 166 6.27 11.14 24.37
C LYS A 166 6.87 10.42 23.15
N ALA A 167 6.08 9.59 22.49
CA ALA A 167 6.52 8.93 21.26
C ALA A 167 6.66 9.95 20.12
N MET A 168 5.76 10.94 20.05
CA MET A 168 5.89 12.05 19.09
C MET A 168 7.17 12.87 19.31
N GLU A 169 7.55 13.15 20.56
CA GLU A 169 8.85 13.79 20.86
C GLU A 169 10.02 12.93 20.38
N THR A 170 9.95 11.62 20.57
CA THR A 170 10.95 10.67 20.06
C THR A 170 11.01 10.69 18.52
N ALA A 171 9.87 10.73 17.85
CA ALA A 171 9.79 10.85 16.39
C ALA A 171 10.48 12.13 15.87
N LYS A 172 10.25 13.27 16.55
CA LYS A 172 10.90 14.55 16.23
C LYS A 172 12.41 14.50 16.45
N ALA A 173 12.86 13.97 17.58
CA ALA A 173 14.30 13.82 17.87
C ALA A 173 14.99 12.87 16.88
N ASN A 174 14.34 11.75 16.53
CA ASN A 174 14.84 10.82 15.51
C ASN A 174 14.94 11.48 14.14
N ARG A 175 13.93 12.26 13.74
CA ARG A 175 13.95 13.05 12.51
C ARG A 175 15.12 14.02 12.46
N ASP A 176 15.43 14.70 13.55
CA ASP A 176 16.52 15.67 13.62
C ASP A 176 17.90 14.99 13.55
N ILE A 177 18.06 13.80 14.15
CA ILE A 177 19.25 12.94 13.97
C ILE A 177 19.43 12.56 12.50
N LEU A 178 18.36 12.06 11.87
CA LEU A 178 18.39 11.66 10.47
C LEU A 178 18.69 12.85 9.56
N LYS A 179 18.13 14.02 9.83
CA LYS A 179 18.43 15.26 9.10
C LYS A 179 19.93 15.55 9.10
N SER A 180 20.55 15.54 10.28
CA SER A 180 22.00 15.74 10.43
C SER A 180 22.82 14.66 9.71
N PHE A 181 22.40 13.40 9.81
CA PHE A 181 23.05 12.26 9.16
C PHE A 181 23.02 12.38 7.62
N PHE A 182 21.85 12.63 7.03
CA PHE A 182 21.71 12.76 5.57
C PHE A 182 22.30 14.06 5.02
N GLY A 183 22.38 15.12 5.82
CA GLY A 183 23.02 16.39 5.45
C GLY A 183 24.49 16.24 5.02
N VAL A 184 25.19 15.20 5.49
CA VAL A 184 26.58 14.86 5.07
C VAL A 184 26.69 14.69 3.56
N ILE A 185 25.67 14.11 2.92
CA ILE A 185 25.68 13.75 1.49
C ILE A 185 25.82 14.98 0.58
N LYS A 186 25.44 16.19 1.06
CA LYS A 186 25.59 17.45 0.32
C LYS A 186 26.94 18.14 0.49
N GLY A 187 27.73 17.78 1.51
CA GLY A 187 29.01 18.45 1.75
C GLY A 187 29.89 18.38 0.50
N GLY A 188 30.51 19.48 0.07
CA GLY A 188 31.21 19.56 -1.23
C GLY A 188 32.22 18.44 -1.46
N GLU A 189 33.08 18.18 -0.46
CA GLU A 189 34.05 17.08 -0.48
C GLU A 189 33.39 15.69 -0.62
N VAL A 190 32.19 15.51 -0.06
CA VAL A 190 31.43 14.26 -0.15
C VAL A 190 30.75 14.15 -1.51
N SER A 191 30.08 15.21 -1.99
CA SER A 191 29.35 15.17 -3.26
C SER A 191 30.25 14.86 -4.46
N ASP A 192 31.51 15.30 -4.42
CA ASP A 192 32.48 15.10 -5.50
C ASP A 192 32.92 13.63 -5.64
N VAL A 193 32.86 12.87 -4.54
CA VAL A 193 33.29 11.46 -4.50
C VAL A 193 32.12 10.48 -4.57
N LEU A 194 30.88 10.94 -4.77
CA LEU A 194 29.70 10.07 -4.86
C LEU A 194 29.37 9.69 -6.30
N ARG A 195 29.16 8.39 -6.53
CA ARG A 195 28.68 7.84 -7.80
C ARG A 195 27.17 7.89 -7.90
N PHE A 196 26.49 7.50 -6.83
CA PHE A 196 25.04 7.26 -6.79
C PHE A 196 24.51 7.20 -5.36
N VAL A 197 23.34 7.76 -5.12
CA VAL A 197 22.62 7.77 -3.86
C VAL A 197 21.17 7.39 -4.12
N PHE A 198 20.69 6.34 -3.47
CA PHE A 198 19.30 5.92 -3.57
C PHE A 198 18.70 5.67 -2.19
N ILE A 199 17.61 6.36 -1.90
CA ILE A 199 16.91 6.31 -0.63
C ILE A 199 15.48 5.84 -0.85
N THR A 200 15.02 4.88 -0.05
CA THR A 200 13.67 4.35 -0.16
C THR A 200 13.01 4.15 1.21
N GLY A 201 11.68 4.12 1.21
CA GLY A 201 10.82 4.01 2.39
C GLY A 201 9.35 3.92 2.02
N VAL A 202 8.47 3.95 3.01
CA VAL A 202 7.01 3.88 2.80
C VAL A 202 6.42 5.26 2.55
N SER A 203 6.88 6.25 3.28
CA SER A 203 6.29 7.58 3.38
C SER A 203 7.25 8.68 2.97
N LYS A 204 6.68 9.87 2.76
CA LYS A 204 7.38 11.12 2.51
C LYS A 204 7.41 12.09 3.70
N PHE A 205 6.86 11.78 4.90
CA PHE A 205 6.81 12.73 6.05
C PHE A 205 8.16 13.33 6.44
N SER A 206 9.23 12.69 6.02
CA SER A 206 10.60 13.09 6.28
C SER A 206 11.23 13.91 5.16
N ARG A 207 10.65 14.03 3.96
CA ARG A 207 11.35 14.66 2.83
C ARG A 207 11.63 16.15 3.05
N VAL A 208 10.64 16.95 3.45
CA VAL A 208 10.86 18.41 3.65
C VAL A 208 11.61 18.70 4.96
N SER A 209 11.57 17.80 5.94
CA SER A 209 12.27 18.01 7.22
C SER A 209 13.71 17.45 7.22
N ILE A 210 13.88 16.18 6.83
CA ILE A 210 15.16 15.47 6.74
C ILE A 210 15.96 15.89 5.51
N PHE A 211 15.32 15.96 4.34
CA PHE A 211 15.99 16.26 3.07
C PHE A 211 15.89 17.74 2.68
N SER A 212 15.48 18.64 3.59
CA SER A 212 15.67 20.09 3.39
C SER A 212 17.13 20.42 3.10
N GLU A 213 18.05 19.65 3.69
CA GLU A 213 19.48 19.78 3.43
C GLU A 213 19.92 19.08 2.12
N LEU A 214 19.09 18.23 1.50
CA LEU A 214 19.36 17.52 0.23
C LEU A 214 18.44 17.99 -0.91
N ASN A 215 18.58 19.25 -1.31
CA ASN A 215 17.78 19.86 -2.39
C ASN A 215 18.02 19.26 -3.80
N ASN A 216 19.05 18.42 -3.97
CA ASN A 216 19.36 17.75 -5.24
C ASN A 216 18.70 16.36 -5.37
N LEU A 217 17.91 15.94 -4.37
CA LEU A 217 17.26 14.63 -4.34
C LEU A 217 16.01 14.62 -5.23
N GLU A 218 16.07 13.85 -6.32
CA GLU A 218 14.94 13.68 -7.24
C GLU A 218 13.94 12.65 -6.69
N ASP A 219 12.69 13.07 -6.48
CA ASP A 219 11.62 12.17 -6.04
C ASP A 219 10.90 11.55 -7.23
N MET A 220 11.19 10.27 -7.42
CA MET A 220 10.69 9.49 -8.56
C MET A 220 9.34 8.84 -8.29
N THR A 221 8.79 9.02 -7.09
CA THR A 221 7.58 8.32 -6.65
C THR A 221 6.44 8.48 -7.67
N MET A 222 6.28 9.68 -8.22
CA MET A 222 5.18 10.03 -9.14
C MET A 222 5.64 10.18 -10.59
N LEU A 223 6.91 9.93 -10.91
CA LEU A 223 7.44 10.11 -12.26
C LEU A 223 6.98 8.96 -13.17
N GLU A 224 6.41 9.31 -14.32
CA GLU A 224 5.84 8.36 -15.27
C GLU A 224 6.83 7.28 -15.78
N PRO A 225 8.13 7.59 -16.03
CA PRO A 225 9.10 6.58 -16.46
C PRO A 225 9.33 5.46 -15.44
N TYR A 226 9.03 5.71 -14.16
CA TYR A 226 9.26 4.80 -13.04
C TYR A 226 7.96 4.26 -12.42
N ALA A 227 6.82 4.48 -13.08
CA ALA A 227 5.49 4.09 -12.60
C ALA A 227 5.37 2.58 -12.33
N ASP A 228 6.02 1.76 -13.13
CA ASP A 228 6.03 0.29 -13.11
C ASP A 228 7.38 -0.32 -12.71
N MET A 229 8.31 0.50 -12.22
CA MET A 229 9.61 0.00 -11.73
C MET A 229 9.45 -1.00 -10.59
N LEU A 230 8.46 -0.77 -9.71
CA LEU A 230 8.10 -1.63 -8.59
C LEU A 230 6.68 -2.15 -8.78
N GLY A 231 6.41 -3.36 -8.27
CA GLY A 231 5.20 -4.10 -8.62
C GLY A 231 5.34 -4.93 -9.90
N TYR A 232 4.35 -5.76 -10.19
CA TYR A 232 4.28 -6.51 -11.45
C TYR A 232 3.24 -5.87 -12.37
N THR A 233 3.55 -5.74 -13.65
CA THR A 233 2.56 -5.39 -14.68
C THR A 233 1.78 -6.64 -15.10
N GLN A 234 0.66 -6.44 -15.82
CA GLN A 234 -0.09 -7.54 -16.43
C GLN A 234 0.82 -8.40 -17.33
N ASN A 235 1.63 -7.76 -18.18
CA ASN A 235 2.51 -8.45 -19.11
C ASN A 235 3.59 -9.28 -18.39
N GLU A 236 4.16 -8.73 -17.31
CA GLU A 236 5.12 -9.49 -16.48
C GLU A 236 4.46 -10.67 -15.78
N LEU A 237 3.22 -10.51 -15.29
CA LEU A 237 2.47 -11.59 -14.69
C LEU A 237 2.26 -12.75 -15.70
N GLU A 238 1.78 -12.42 -16.90
CA GLU A 238 1.53 -13.39 -17.96
C GLU A 238 2.80 -14.03 -18.53
N THR A 239 3.94 -13.34 -18.43
CA THR A 239 5.22 -13.84 -18.95
C THR A 239 5.94 -14.71 -17.91
N TYR A 240 6.21 -14.17 -16.73
CA TYR A 240 7.06 -14.83 -15.72
C TYR A 240 6.28 -15.89 -14.92
N PHE A 241 4.99 -15.67 -14.65
CA PHE A 241 4.21 -16.53 -13.77
C PHE A 241 3.31 -17.52 -14.52
N LYS A 242 3.39 -17.59 -15.86
CA LYS A 242 2.59 -18.51 -16.68
C LYS A 242 2.58 -19.96 -16.16
N PRO A 243 3.71 -20.58 -15.77
CA PRO A 243 3.70 -21.93 -15.23
C PRO A 243 2.93 -22.04 -13.92
N CYS A 244 3.03 -21.04 -13.05
CA CYS A 244 2.34 -21.01 -11.75
C CYS A 244 0.83 -20.79 -11.92
N ILE A 245 0.44 -19.94 -12.87
CA ILE A 245 -0.97 -19.68 -13.23
C ILE A 245 -1.61 -20.95 -13.80
N LEU A 246 -0.91 -21.68 -14.66
CA LEU A 246 -1.34 -22.98 -15.17
C LEU A 246 -1.54 -24.01 -14.05
N ASP A 247 -0.65 -24.03 -13.07
CA ASP A 247 -0.74 -24.94 -11.92
C ASP A 247 -1.92 -24.59 -10.99
N LEU A 248 -2.17 -23.28 -10.77
CA LEU A 248 -3.33 -22.80 -10.03
C LEU A 248 -4.66 -23.12 -10.76
N SER A 249 -4.70 -22.90 -12.08
CA SER A 249 -5.85 -23.25 -12.94
C SER A 249 -6.20 -24.73 -12.80
N LYS A 250 -5.21 -25.63 -12.87
CA LYS A 250 -5.44 -27.08 -12.67
C LYS A 250 -5.99 -27.44 -11.30
N LYS A 251 -5.50 -26.81 -10.22
CA LYS A 251 -5.98 -27.09 -8.85
C LYS A 251 -7.42 -26.62 -8.65
N THR A 252 -7.78 -25.49 -9.25
CA THR A 252 -9.07 -24.82 -9.00
C THR A 252 -10.15 -25.21 -10.02
N GLY A 253 -9.77 -25.83 -11.14
CA GLY A 253 -10.68 -26.13 -12.25
C GLY A 253 -11.11 -24.89 -13.06
N ASN A 254 -10.50 -23.73 -12.81
CA ASN A 254 -10.78 -22.47 -13.50
C ASN A 254 -9.89 -22.35 -14.75
N THR A 255 -10.32 -21.61 -15.78
CA THR A 255 -9.47 -21.31 -16.94
C THR A 255 -8.33 -20.36 -16.56
N GLN A 256 -7.32 -20.24 -17.43
CA GLN A 256 -6.25 -19.25 -17.22
C GLN A 256 -6.78 -17.82 -17.24
N GLU A 257 -7.75 -17.49 -18.11
CA GLU A 257 -8.35 -16.16 -18.13
C GLU A 257 -9.08 -15.87 -16.82
N GLU A 258 -9.84 -16.83 -16.28
CA GLU A 258 -10.53 -16.68 -15.00
C GLU A 258 -9.55 -16.44 -13.84
N ILE A 259 -8.40 -17.14 -13.83
CA ILE A 259 -7.36 -16.92 -12.84
C ILE A 259 -6.74 -15.52 -12.97
N LEU A 260 -6.46 -15.07 -14.19
CA LEU A 260 -5.92 -13.72 -14.43
C LEU A 260 -6.89 -12.63 -14.00
N VAL A 261 -8.18 -12.79 -14.28
CA VAL A 261 -9.24 -11.88 -13.81
C VAL A 261 -9.28 -11.84 -12.29
N LYS A 262 -9.25 -12.99 -11.62
CA LYS A 262 -9.24 -13.07 -10.15
C LYS A 262 -7.98 -12.44 -9.55
N LEU A 263 -6.79 -12.70 -10.12
CA LEU A 263 -5.55 -12.06 -9.69
C LEU A 263 -5.65 -10.54 -9.84
N ALA A 264 -6.22 -10.04 -10.94
CA ALA A 264 -6.41 -8.62 -11.16
C ALA A 264 -7.34 -8.00 -10.11
N GLN A 265 -8.49 -8.63 -9.85
CA GLN A 265 -9.46 -8.16 -8.85
C GLN A 265 -8.89 -8.13 -7.43
N TYR A 266 -8.12 -9.14 -7.05
CA TYR A 266 -7.57 -9.26 -5.70
C TYR A 266 -6.31 -8.44 -5.48
N TYR A 267 -5.41 -8.34 -6.47
CA TYR A 267 -4.03 -7.88 -6.22
C TYR A 267 -3.53 -6.78 -7.16
N ASN A 268 -4.25 -6.44 -8.24
CA ASN A 268 -3.90 -5.33 -9.15
C ASN A 268 -4.70 -4.08 -8.86
N GLY A 269 -4.13 -2.93 -9.19
CA GLY A 269 -4.85 -1.67 -9.25
C GLY A 269 -4.07 -0.47 -8.75
N TYR A 270 -2.89 -0.70 -8.17
CA TYR A 270 -2.01 0.36 -7.72
C TYR A 270 -1.49 1.18 -8.90
N ARG A 271 -1.80 2.47 -8.89
CA ARG A 271 -1.31 3.50 -9.81
C ARG A 271 -0.63 4.60 -9.01
N PHE A 272 0.63 4.86 -9.34
CA PHE A 272 1.50 5.78 -8.61
C PHE A 272 1.79 7.09 -9.35
N SER A 273 1.34 7.25 -10.59
CA SER A 273 1.58 8.46 -11.38
C SER A 273 0.39 8.77 -12.29
N LYS A 274 0.44 9.89 -13.00
CA LYS A 274 -0.55 10.22 -14.02
C LYS A 274 -0.52 9.26 -15.22
N LYS A 275 0.58 8.52 -15.44
CA LYS A 275 0.60 7.43 -16.42
C LYS A 275 -0.47 6.39 -16.06
N ASN A 276 -1.29 6.00 -17.02
CA ASN A 276 -2.34 4.99 -16.82
C ASN A 276 -1.75 3.57 -16.82
N VAL A 277 -0.85 3.30 -15.87
CA VAL A 277 -0.26 1.98 -15.63
C VAL A 277 -0.62 1.56 -14.22
N ARG A 278 -1.15 0.34 -14.10
CA ARG A 278 -1.49 -0.30 -12.83
C ARG A 278 -0.58 -1.50 -12.62
N VAL A 279 -0.16 -1.68 -11.38
CA VAL A 279 0.68 -2.79 -10.98
C VAL A 279 0.05 -3.61 -9.87
N TYR A 280 0.42 -4.88 -9.87
CA TYR A 280 0.11 -5.85 -8.85
C TYR A 280 1.03 -5.71 -7.65
N ASN A 281 0.52 -5.99 -6.44
CA ASN A 281 1.36 -6.20 -5.28
C ASN A 281 2.20 -7.51 -5.45
N PRO A 282 3.54 -7.45 -5.47
CA PRO A 282 4.38 -8.62 -5.69
C PRO A 282 4.19 -9.73 -4.66
N PHE A 283 4.10 -9.35 -3.38
CA PHE A 283 3.99 -10.30 -2.28
C PHE A 283 2.67 -11.06 -2.34
N SER A 284 1.55 -10.36 -2.50
CA SER A 284 0.23 -10.99 -2.54
C SER A 284 0.07 -11.94 -3.74
N VAL A 285 0.58 -11.54 -4.92
CA VAL A 285 0.59 -12.42 -6.11
C VAL A 285 1.41 -13.69 -5.84
N MET A 286 2.62 -13.56 -5.30
CA MET A 286 3.47 -14.72 -5.04
C MET A 286 2.85 -15.65 -3.98
N CYS A 287 2.26 -15.09 -2.92
CA CYS A 287 1.53 -15.86 -1.91
C CYS A 287 0.34 -16.61 -2.52
N ALA A 288 -0.49 -15.93 -3.33
CA ALA A 288 -1.64 -16.55 -3.96
C ALA A 288 -1.25 -17.71 -4.88
N LEU A 289 -0.19 -17.54 -5.67
CA LEU A 289 0.31 -18.58 -6.57
C LEU A 289 0.97 -19.74 -5.81
N LYS A 290 1.70 -19.47 -4.72
CA LYS A 290 2.35 -20.52 -3.91
C LYS A 290 1.34 -21.34 -3.12
N HIS A 291 0.41 -20.69 -2.43
CA HIS A 291 -0.61 -21.33 -1.61
C HIS A 291 -1.77 -21.87 -2.48
N LYS A 292 -1.85 -21.38 -3.71
CA LYS A 292 -2.87 -21.70 -4.70
C LYS A 292 -4.27 -21.41 -4.17
N THR A 293 -4.42 -20.21 -3.58
CA THR A 293 -5.64 -19.70 -2.94
C THR A 293 -5.63 -18.17 -3.07
N PHE A 294 -6.81 -17.57 -3.24
CA PHE A 294 -6.96 -16.10 -3.16
C PHE A 294 -7.32 -15.74 -1.73
N ASP A 295 -6.48 -14.93 -1.09
CA ASP A 295 -6.64 -14.48 0.29
C ASP A 295 -5.98 -13.10 0.49
N ASN A 296 -6.14 -12.55 1.69
CA ASN A 296 -5.60 -11.26 2.10
C ASN A 296 -4.21 -11.45 2.72
N TYR A 297 -3.17 -11.35 1.90
CA TYR A 297 -1.77 -11.55 2.27
C TYR A 297 -1.05 -10.26 2.69
N TRP A 298 -1.42 -9.09 2.15
CA TRP A 298 -0.70 -7.84 2.34
C TRP A 298 -0.81 -7.26 3.76
N PHE A 299 -1.90 -7.55 4.47
CA PHE A 299 -2.37 -6.80 5.64
C PHE A 299 -1.69 -7.13 6.98
N GLU A 300 -0.40 -7.50 7.00
CA GLU A 300 0.27 -7.91 8.24
C GLU A 300 1.28 -6.88 8.78
N THR A 301 0.95 -6.36 9.98
CA THR A 301 1.73 -5.59 10.97
C THR A 301 2.40 -4.27 10.55
N GLY A 302 2.11 -3.20 11.32
CA GLY A 302 2.73 -1.87 11.25
C GLY A 302 1.97 -0.87 10.38
N THR A 303 1.51 0.21 11.03
CA THR A 303 0.68 1.34 10.52
C THR A 303 -0.86 1.20 10.49
N PRO A 304 -1.54 0.05 10.78
CA PRO A 304 -3.00 0.06 10.94
C PRO A 304 -3.47 0.89 12.14
N THR A 305 -2.93 0.66 13.34
CA THR A 305 -3.47 1.26 14.57
C THR A 305 -3.36 2.78 14.59
N PHE A 306 -2.19 3.32 14.22
CA PHE A 306 -2.00 4.77 14.14
C PHE A 306 -2.92 5.39 13.09
N LEU A 307 -2.96 4.82 11.89
CA LEU A 307 -3.78 5.36 10.81
C LEU A 307 -5.26 5.32 11.18
N VAL A 308 -5.74 4.22 11.77
CA VAL A 308 -7.13 4.10 12.24
C VAL A 308 -7.44 5.13 13.32
N ASN A 309 -6.57 5.31 14.31
CA ASN A 309 -6.74 6.34 15.33
C ASN A 309 -6.82 7.73 14.69
N LEU A 310 -5.96 8.02 13.72
CA LEU A 310 -5.98 9.30 13.00
C LEU A 310 -7.29 9.49 12.23
N LEU A 311 -7.78 8.47 11.51
CA LEU A 311 -9.05 8.53 10.79
C LEU A 311 -10.20 8.83 11.75
N LYS A 312 -10.17 8.23 12.94
CA LYS A 312 -11.17 8.49 13.98
C LYS A 312 -11.08 9.91 14.52
N ASP A 313 -9.89 10.34 14.93
CA ASP A 313 -9.68 11.66 15.54
C ASP A 313 -10.04 12.80 14.56
N THR A 314 -9.93 12.54 13.25
CA THR A 314 -10.31 13.47 12.18
C THR A 314 -11.75 13.29 11.68
N ASN A 315 -12.51 12.32 12.20
CA ASN A 315 -13.83 11.92 11.72
C ASN A 315 -13.87 11.70 10.19
N PHE A 316 -12.87 10.97 9.69
CA PHE A 316 -12.65 10.80 8.26
C PHE A 316 -13.79 10.01 7.59
N PRO A 317 -14.39 10.49 6.48
CA PRO A 317 -15.54 9.85 5.85
C PRO A 317 -15.12 8.64 4.98
N VAL A 318 -14.84 7.51 5.62
CA VAL A 318 -14.37 6.25 4.97
C VAL A 318 -15.26 5.79 3.82
N ALA A 319 -16.59 5.97 3.95
CA ALA A 319 -17.55 5.60 2.91
C ALA A 319 -17.38 6.39 1.59
N LYS A 320 -16.70 7.55 1.63
CA LYS A 320 -16.47 8.42 0.47
C LYS A 320 -15.16 8.13 -0.27
N ILE A 321 -14.32 7.22 0.22
CA ILE A 321 -13.00 6.93 -0.38
C ILE A 321 -13.10 6.58 -1.87
N GLU A 322 -14.15 5.87 -2.31
CA GLU A 322 -14.28 5.46 -3.73
C GLU A 322 -14.63 6.59 -4.71
N ASN A 323 -15.00 7.76 -4.17
CA ASN A 323 -15.33 8.98 -4.89
C ASN A 323 -14.52 10.18 -4.38
N LEU A 324 -13.39 9.92 -3.72
CA LEU A 324 -12.53 10.97 -3.18
C LEU A 324 -11.80 11.66 -4.34
N GLU A 325 -12.01 12.96 -4.49
CA GLU A 325 -11.32 13.80 -5.46
C GLU A 325 -10.51 14.87 -4.73
N LEU A 326 -9.21 14.95 -5.01
CA LEU A 326 -8.29 15.90 -4.37
C LEU A 326 -7.37 16.51 -5.42
N ASP A 327 -6.94 17.74 -5.17
CA ASP A 327 -5.93 18.38 -6.01
C ASP A 327 -4.52 17.82 -5.74
N LYS A 328 -3.59 18.09 -6.65
CA LYS A 328 -2.21 17.60 -6.59
C LYS A 328 -1.43 17.99 -5.33
N GLN A 329 -1.86 18.97 -4.54
CA GLN A 329 -1.18 19.39 -3.31
C GLN A 329 -1.11 18.26 -2.29
N ILE A 330 -2.01 17.26 -2.35
CA ILE A 330 -1.98 16.11 -1.45
C ILE A 330 -0.65 15.33 -1.51
N PHE A 331 0.03 15.34 -2.66
CA PHE A 331 1.33 14.70 -2.84
C PHE A 331 2.49 15.50 -2.23
N SER A 332 2.23 16.75 -1.82
CA SER A 332 3.19 17.70 -1.27
C SER A 332 3.03 17.94 0.24
N VAL A 333 2.25 17.09 0.93
CA VAL A 333 2.03 17.20 2.38
C VAL A 333 3.04 16.35 3.14
N TYR A 334 3.83 17.01 4.00
CA TYR A 334 5.00 16.40 4.66
C TYR A 334 5.13 16.72 6.15
N ASP A 335 4.08 17.28 6.77
CA ASP A 335 4.15 17.77 8.14
C ASP A 335 3.78 16.67 9.16
N LEU A 336 4.72 16.36 10.07
CA LEU A 336 4.49 15.43 11.18
C LEU A 336 3.52 15.99 12.24
N GLU A 337 3.38 17.31 12.30
CA GLU A 337 2.49 18.00 13.23
C GLU A 337 1.08 18.18 12.65
N ARG A 338 0.97 18.22 11.32
CA ARG A 338 -0.29 18.32 10.58
C ARG A 338 -0.43 17.18 9.58
N LEU A 339 -0.72 16.00 10.12
CA LEU A 339 -0.96 14.79 9.35
C LEU A 339 -2.27 14.91 8.56
N GLN A 340 -2.22 14.65 7.25
CA GLN A 340 -3.40 14.55 6.40
C GLN A 340 -3.73 13.08 6.14
N PRO A 341 -4.90 12.58 6.60
CA PRO A 341 -5.36 11.21 6.37
C PRO A 341 -5.23 10.72 4.93
N GLU A 342 -5.59 11.54 3.96
CA GLU A 342 -5.64 11.19 2.54
C GLU A 342 -4.23 10.94 1.98
N ALA A 343 -3.28 11.81 2.31
CA ALA A 343 -1.87 11.66 1.91
C ALA A 343 -1.28 10.39 2.54
N LEU A 344 -1.58 10.14 3.81
CA LEU A 344 -1.17 8.94 4.54
C LEU A 344 -1.71 7.67 3.90
N LEU A 345 -3.02 7.64 3.62
CA LEU A 345 -3.71 6.51 2.98
C LEU A 345 -3.06 6.18 1.62
N PHE A 346 -2.70 7.20 0.83
CA PHE A 346 -2.04 7.00 -0.46
C PHE A 346 -0.62 6.47 -0.31
N GLN A 347 0.21 7.12 0.53
CA GLN A 347 1.61 6.74 0.73
C GLN A 347 1.75 5.32 1.31
N THR A 348 0.85 4.94 2.21
CA THR A 348 0.84 3.62 2.84
C THR A 348 0.16 2.54 1.98
N GLY A 349 -0.49 2.91 0.87
CA GLY A 349 -1.05 1.99 -0.11
C GLY A 349 -2.48 1.52 0.16
N TYR A 350 -3.23 2.21 1.04
CA TYR A 350 -4.66 1.92 1.26
C TYR A 350 -5.56 2.52 0.20
N ILE A 351 -5.15 3.64 -0.41
CA ILE A 351 -5.81 4.22 -1.58
C ILE A 351 -4.82 4.38 -2.73
N THR A 352 -5.33 4.51 -3.94
CA THR A 352 -4.55 4.69 -5.15
C THR A 352 -5.26 5.61 -6.15
N ILE A 353 -4.53 6.07 -7.17
CA ILE A 353 -5.10 6.94 -8.20
C ILE A 353 -6.03 6.11 -9.08
N LYS A 354 -7.31 6.45 -9.07
CA LYS A 354 -8.32 5.92 -9.98
C LYS A 354 -8.15 6.57 -11.35
N ASP A 355 -8.29 7.89 -11.39
CA ASP A 355 -8.25 8.73 -12.60
C ASP A 355 -7.61 10.09 -12.31
N VAL A 356 -7.23 10.80 -13.38
CA VAL A 356 -6.65 12.15 -13.34
C VAL A 356 -7.41 13.01 -14.33
N TYR A 357 -7.90 14.16 -13.87
CA TYR A 357 -8.64 15.14 -14.67
C TYR A 357 -7.85 16.44 -14.75
N GLU A 358 -7.71 16.96 -15.97
CA GLU A 358 -7.10 18.28 -16.23
C GLU A 358 -5.70 18.47 -15.61
N ASP A 359 -4.93 17.38 -15.43
CA ASP A 359 -3.60 17.32 -14.79
C ASP A 359 -3.50 17.86 -13.34
N GLU A 360 -4.62 18.32 -12.75
CA GLU A 360 -4.66 18.95 -11.42
C GLU A 360 -5.50 18.16 -10.42
N LEU A 361 -6.60 17.53 -10.86
CA LEU A 361 -7.55 16.83 -10.01
C LEU A 361 -7.37 15.31 -10.10
N TYR A 362 -7.25 14.66 -8.95
CA TYR A 362 -6.99 13.22 -8.84
C TYR A 362 -8.17 12.55 -8.14
N ALA A 363 -8.77 11.57 -8.81
CA ALA A 363 -9.75 10.69 -8.19
C ALA A 363 -9.04 9.49 -7.55
N PHE A 364 -9.48 9.09 -6.37
CA PHE A 364 -8.90 7.99 -5.60
C PHE A 364 -9.90 6.84 -5.41
N CYS A 365 -9.36 5.66 -5.16
CA CYS A 365 -10.13 4.47 -4.75
C CYS A 365 -9.24 3.50 -3.97
N TYR A 366 -9.83 2.42 -3.45
CA TYR A 366 -9.04 1.26 -3.01
C TYR A 366 -8.34 0.63 -4.22
N PRO A 367 -7.09 0.16 -4.08
CA PRO A 367 -6.37 -0.44 -5.19
C PRO A 367 -7.01 -1.76 -5.64
N ASN A 368 -7.47 -2.59 -4.71
CA ASN A 368 -7.99 -3.91 -4.99
C ASN A 368 -8.88 -4.45 -3.85
N GLN A 369 -9.46 -5.63 -4.05
CA GLN A 369 -10.32 -6.27 -3.05
C GLN A 369 -9.58 -6.62 -1.76
N GLU A 370 -8.34 -7.09 -1.84
CA GLU A 370 -7.54 -7.45 -0.67
C GLU A 370 -7.43 -6.27 0.30
N VAL A 371 -7.01 -5.10 -0.22
CA VAL A 371 -6.82 -3.90 0.59
C VAL A 371 -8.15 -3.39 1.13
N LYS A 372 -9.17 -3.30 0.28
CA LYS A 372 -10.50 -2.81 0.67
C LYS A 372 -11.09 -3.65 1.80
N ILE A 373 -11.15 -4.97 1.61
CA ILE A 373 -11.72 -5.89 2.59
C ILE A 373 -10.92 -5.82 3.89
N SER A 374 -9.60 -5.93 3.82
CA SER A 374 -8.77 -5.98 5.02
C SER A 374 -8.81 -4.67 5.81
N PHE A 375 -8.78 -3.53 5.12
CA PHE A 375 -8.82 -2.22 5.76
C PHE A 375 -10.16 -1.94 6.43
N LEU A 376 -11.27 -2.17 5.72
CA LEU A 376 -12.62 -1.97 6.28
C LEU A 376 -12.91 -2.96 7.42
N LYS A 377 -12.45 -4.21 7.27
CA LYS A 377 -12.52 -5.22 8.32
C LYS A 377 -11.76 -4.77 9.59
N TYR A 378 -10.57 -4.21 9.42
CA TYR A 378 -9.78 -3.71 10.54
C TYR A 378 -10.41 -2.48 11.21
N LEU A 379 -10.90 -1.50 10.43
CA LEU A 379 -11.63 -0.34 10.96
C LEU A 379 -12.82 -0.74 11.82
N MET A 380 -13.54 -1.78 11.39
CA MET A 380 -14.71 -2.29 12.11
C MET A 380 -14.33 -3.02 13.42
N PHE A 381 -13.39 -3.98 13.36
CA PHE A 381 -13.00 -4.76 14.55
C PHE A 381 -12.10 -4.02 15.53
N PHE A 382 -11.53 -2.88 15.14
CA PHE A 382 -10.81 -2.03 16.08
C PHE A 382 -11.73 -1.45 17.18
N HIS A 383 -13.05 -1.39 16.92
CA HIS A 383 -14.04 -0.77 17.80
C HIS A 383 -14.96 -1.74 18.54
N VAL A 384 -15.07 -2.99 18.07
CA VAL A 384 -15.89 -4.01 18.72
C VAL A 384 -14.94 -5.04 19.34
N PRO A 385 -14.93 -5.20 20.69
CA PRO A 385 -14.15 -6.26 21.31
C PRO A 385 -14.66 -7.60 20.78
N ALA A 386 -13.95 -8.15 19.80
CA ALA A 386 -14.35 -9.38 19.14
C ALA A 386 -14.31 -10.53 20.15
N HIS A 387 -15.46 -10.85 20.75
CA HIS A 387 -15.68 -12.20 21.24
C HIS A 387 -15.86 -13.08 19.99
N GLY A 388 -15.11 -14.19 19.89
CA GLY A 388 -14.91 -14.97 18.65
C GLY A 388 -16.18 -15.42 17.88
N HIS A 389 -17.38 -15.26 18.46
CA HIS A 389 -18.68 -15.44 17.80
C HIS A 389 -18.99 -14.39 16.73
N GLU A 390 -18.43 -13.18 16.77
CA GLU A 390 -18.78 -12.11 15.82
C GLU A 390 -18.17 -12.33 14.42
N GLN A 391 -17.02 -13.01 14.32
CA GLN A 391 -16.37 -13.25 13.03
C GLN A 391 -17.15 -14.21 12.13
N SER A 392 -17.90 -15.16 12.70
CA SER A 392 -18.75 -16.07 11.91
C SER A 392 -19.93 -15.33 11.28
N LEU A 393 -20.51 -14.34 11.99
CA LEU A 393 -21.65 -13.54 11.50
C LEU A 393 -21.32 -12.86 10.16
N PHE A 394 -20.10 -12.33 10.00
CA PHE A 394 -19.68 -11.71 8.74
C PHE A 394 -19.60 -12.70 7.57
N ILE A 395 -19.16 -13.94 7.82
CA ILE A 395 -19.15 -15.01 6.80
C ILE A 395 -20.58 -15.38 6.40
N HIS A 396 -21.49 -15.40 7.38
CA HIS A 396 -22.90 -15.70 7.17
C HIS A 396 -23.59 -14.62 6.30
N LEU A 397 -23.28 -13.33 6.47
CA LEU A 397 -23.87 -12.25 5.69
C LEU A 397 -23.72 -12.43 4.17
N SER A 398 -22.51 -12.72 3.70
CA SER A 398 -22.24 -12.94 2.27
C SER A 398 -23.01 -14.16 1.74
N ARG A 399 -23.07 -15.23 2.54
CA ARG A 399 -23.83 -16.44 2.20
C ARG A 399 -25.33 -16.18 2.12
N HIS A 400 -25.90 -15.44 3.07
CA HIS A 400 -27.33 -15.13 3.11
C HIS A 400 -27.76 -14.30 1.90
N LEU A 401 -27.00 -13.26 1.53
CA LEU A 401 -27.26 -12.49 0.32
C LEU A 401 -27.09 -13.34 -0.95
N ASN A 402 -26.05 -14.17 -1.04
CA ASN A 402 -25.86 -15.04 -2.20
C ASN A 402 -27.02 -16.03 -2.40
N GLN A 403 -27.61 -16.51 -1.30
CA GLN A 403 -28.78 -17.40 -1.28
C GLN A 403 -30.13 -16.66 -1.29
N GLU A 404 -30.13 -15.33 -1.33
CA GLU A 404 -31.32 -14.48 -1.24
C GLU A 404 -32.17 -14.71 0.03
N ASN A 405 -31.56 -15.22 1.09
CA ASN A 405 -32.19 -15.34 2.40
C ASN A 405 -32.11 -14.00 3.14
N LEU A 406 -32.97 -13.06 2.75
CA LEU A 406 -32.94 -11.69 3.24
C LEU A 406 -33.37 -11.56 4.70
N ASP A 407 -34.28 -12.42 5.18
CA ASP A 407 -34.66 -12.46 6.59
C ASP A 407 -33.44 -12.77 7.49
N ALA A 408 -32.71 -13.85 7.18
CA ALA A 408 -31.51 -14.21 7.93
C ALA A 408 -30.39 -13.16 7.78
N PHE A 409 -30.29 -12.52 6.62
CA PHE A 409 -29.36 -11.41 6.41
C PHE A 409 -29.66 -10.24 7.36
N PHE A 410 -30.91 -9.76 7.39
CA PHE A 410 -31.31 -8.62 8.23
C PHE A 410 -31.31 -8.97 9.72
N GLU A 411 -31.60 -10.21 10.11
CA GLU A 411 -31.43 -10.69 11.49
C GLU A 411 -29.96 -10.62 11.91
N THR A 412 -29.05 -11.08 11.05
CA THR A 412 -27.60 -11.04 11.28
C THR A 412 -27.08 -9.61 11.38
N ILE A 413 -27.48 -8.73 10.45
CA ILE A 413 -27.13 -7.30 10.48
C ILE A 413 -27.65 -6.66 11.77
N SER A 414 -28.90 -6.91 12.14
CA SER A 414 -29.50 -6.34 13.36
C SER A 414 -28.79 -6.80 14.63
N THR A 415 -28.31 -8.05 14.65
CA THR A 415 -27.47 -8.59 15.73
C THR A 415 -26.14 -7.86 15.82
N ILE A 416 -25.49 -7.59 14.68
CA ILE A 416 -24.23 -6.83 14.65
C ILE A 416 -24.46 -5.39 15.14
N PHE A 417 -25.49 -4.69 14.66
CA PHE A 417 -25.80 -3.33 15.13
C PHE A 417 -26.09 -3.30 16.65
N ALA A 418 -26.77 -4.32 17.17
CA ALA A 418 -27.06 -4.43 18.60
C ALA A 418 -25.80 -4.68 19.45
N SER A 419 -24.72 -5.24 18.87
CA SER A 419 -23.47 -5.46 19.61
C SER A 419 -22.59 -4.21 19.68
N ILE A 420 -22.85 -3.17 18.86
CA ILE A 420 -22.08 -1.92 18.86
C ILE A 420 -22.33 -1.13 20.16
N PRO A 421 -21.29 -0.91 20.99
CA PRO A 421 -21.44 -0.16 22.24
C PRO A 421 -22.03 1.23 22.04
N TYR A 422 -22.91 1.60 22.97
CA TYR A 422 -23.69 2.83 22.86
C TYR A 422 -22.83 4.12 22.93
N THR A 423 -21.60 3.99 23.41
CA THR A 423 -20.61 5.05 23.67
C THR A 423 -19.79 5.46 22.45
N ILE A 424 -19.90 4.74 21.31
CA ILE A 424 -18.99 4.90 20.17
C ILE A 424 -19.25 6.15 19.31
N GLU A 425 -20.44 6.75 19.34
CA GLU A 425 -20.73 7.96 18.55
C GLU A 425 -21.86 8.79 19.20
N SER A 426 -21.71 10.12 19.24
CA SER A 426 -22.69 11.04 19.81
C SER A 426 -23.72 11.57 18.78
N LYS A 427 -23.37 11.59 17.49
CA LYS A 427 -24.23 12.05 16.40
C LYS A 427 -24.58 10.88 15.46
N ARG A 428 -25.83 10.41 15.54
CA ARG A 428 -26.32 9.21 14.83
C ARG A 428 -27.38 9.60 13.81
N ASP A 429 -26.91 10.20 12.72
CA ASP A 429 -27.71 10.55 11.56
C ASP A 429 -27.60 9.46 10.48
N GLU A 430 -28.23 9.70 9.33
CA GLU A 430 -28.22 8.76 8.20
C GLU A 430 -26.81 8.42 7.72
N ALA A 431 -25.88 9.37 7.78
CA ALA A 431 -24.49 9.16 7.37
C ALA A 431 -23.75 8.17 8.29
N TYR A 432 -24.04 8.19 9.59
CA TYR A 432 -23.52 7.21 10.54
C TYR A 432 -23.98 5.78 10.17
N PHE A 433 -25.29 5.56 10.02
CA PHE A 433 -25.82 4.24 9.73
C PHE A 433 -25.40 3.73 8.34
N HIS A 434 -25.32 4.64 7.37
CA HIS A 434 -24.79 4.35 6.05
C HIS A 434 -23.34 3.85 6.12
N THR A 435 -22.48 4.57 6.85
CA THR A 435 -21.07 4.19 7.03
C THR A 435 -20.93 2.85 7.77
N ALA A 436 -21.71 2.65 8.84
CA ALA A 436 -21.70 1.41 9.61
C ALA A 436 -22.15 0.20 8.76
N PHE A 437 -23.25 0.34 8.01
CA PHE A 437 -23.74 -0.71 7.12
C PHE A 437 -22.72 -1.02 6.01
N PHE A 438 -22.11 0.01 5.44
CA PHE A 438 -21.05 -0.13 4.42
C PHE A 438 -19.86 -0.91 4.95
N LEU A 439 -19.39 -0.58 6.16
CA LEU A 439 -18.27 -1.27 6.81
C LEU A 439 -18.61 -2.75 7.04
N ILE A 440 -19.80 -3.04 7.58
CA ILE A 440 -20.25 -4.41 7.89
C ILE A 440 -20.27 -5.28 6.62
N VAL A 441 -20.96 -4.81 5.58
CA VAL A 441 -21.12 -5.56 4.32
C VAL A 441 -19.77 -5.70 3.60
N SER A 442 -18.97 -4.64 3.53
CA SER A 442 -17.68 -4.71 2.84
C SER A 442 -16.68 -5.59 3.57
N ALA A 443 -16.68 -5.58 4.91
CA ALA A 443 -15.83 -6.46 5.72
C ALA A 443 -16.21 -7.95 5.60
N SER A 444 -17.46 -8.25 5.24
CA SER A 444 -17.93 -9.59 4.86
C SER A 444 -17.41 -10.09 3.51
N GLY A 445 -16.64 -9.28 2.78
CA GLY A 445 -16.10 -9.63 1.46
C GLY A 445 -17.08 -9.47 0.32
N ILE A 446 -18.24 -8.84 0.55
CA ILE A 446 -19.20 -8.50 -0.50
C ILE A 446 -18.63 -7.32 -1.31
N ASN A 447 -18.76 -7.37 -2.64
CA ASN A 447 -18.38 -6.26 -3.50
C ASN A 447 -19.41 -5.13 -3.39
N ALA A 448 -19.32 -4.34 -2.32
CA ALA A 448 -20.18 -3.22 -2.04
C ALA A 448 -19.53 -1.89 -2.45
N ARG A 449 -20.27 -1.01 -3.12
CA ARG A 449 -19.83 0.35 -3.47
C ARG A 449 -20.77 1.34 -2.81
N SER A 450 -20.21 2.40 -2.24
CA SER A 450 -20.96 3.42 -1.52
C SER A 450 -21.00 4.73 -2.30
N GLU A 451 -22.06 5.52 -2.13
CA GLU A 451 -22.23 6.84 -2.75
C GLU A 451 -22.06 6.83 -4.28
N VAL A 452 -22.68 5.87 -4.98
CA VAL A 452 -22.54 5.72 -6.44
C VAL A 452 -23.27 6.86 -7.15
N LEU A 453 -22.49 7.73 -7.81
CA LEU A 453 -23.01 8.87 -8.57
C LEU A 453 -23.67 8.42 -9.87
N THR A 454 -24.84 8.99 -10.17
CA THR A 454 -25.60 8.78 -11.42
C THR A 454 -26.06 10.13 -11.97
N CYS A 455 -26.54 10.15 -13.22
CA CYS A 455 -27.05 11.39 -13.82
C CYS A 455 -28.33 11.93 -13.15
N THR A 456 -29.07 11.11 -12.40
CA THR A 456 -30.35 11.47 -11.77
C THR A 456 -30.26 11.65 -10.26
N GLY A 457 -29.12 11.32 -9.66
CA GLY A 457 -28.89 11.40 -8.22
C GLY A 457 -27.71 10.55 -7.76
N ARG A 458 -27.72 10.18 -6.48
CA ARG A 458 -26.70 9.36 -5.84
C ARG A 458 -27.37 8.15 -5.20
N ILE A 459 -26.90 6.97 -5.54
CA ILE A 459 -27.29 5.72 -4.90
C ILE A 459 -26.47 5.58 -3.63
N ASP A 460 -27.10 5.29 -2.50
CA ASP A 460 -26.35 5.16 -1.25
C ASP A 460 -25.42 3.95 -1.26
N MET A 461 -25.89 2.79 -1.74
CA MET A 461 -25.05 1.61 -1.86
C MET A 461 -25.48 0.65 -2.96
N ILE A 462 -24.51 0.00 -3.58
CA ILE A 462 -24.71 -1.13 -4.49
C ILE A 462 -23.94 -2.32 -3.96
N MET A 463 -24.57 -3.50 -3.92
CA MET A 463 -23.87 -4.77 -3.67
C MET A 463 -23.96 -5.65 -4.91
N GLU A 464 -22.81 -6.10 -5.41
CA GLU A 464 -22.74 -6.81 -6.69
C GLU A 464 -22.25 -8.26 -6.51
N PHE A 465 -23.00 -9.19 -7.10
CA PHE A 465 -22.66 -10.60 -7.24
C PHE A 465 -22.51 -10.96 -8.72
N SER A 466 -22.18 -12.21 -9.02
CA SER A 466 -22.03 -12.69 -10.41
C SER A 466 -23.34 -12.65 -11.20
N ASP A 467 -24.44 -12.99 -10.55
CA ASP A 467 -25.79 -13.22 -11.11
C ASP A 467 -26.81 -12.16 -10.71
N LYS A 468 -26.50 -11.34 -9.69
CA LYS A 468 -27.43 -10.36 -9.11
C LYS A 468 -26.77 -9.08 -8.64
N LEU A 469 -27.58 -8.04 -8.48
CA LEU A 469 -27.19 -6.71 -8.06
C LEU A 469 -28.25 -6.14 -7.12
N TYR A 470 -27.82 -5.69 -5.95
CA TYR A 470 -28.65 -5.01 -4.98
C TYR A 470 -28.44 -3.50 -5.07
N ILE A 471 -29.51 -2.72 -5.21
CA ILE A 471 -29.50 -1.25 -5.15
C ILE A 471 -30.16 -0.84 -3.85
N ILE A 472 -29.42 -0.17 -2.98
CA ILE A 472 -29.85 0.14 -1.62
C ILE A 472 -29.98 1.65 -1.44
N GLU A 473 -31.06 2.05 -0.79
CA GLU A 473 -31.32 3.40 -0.31
C GLU A 473 -31.62 3.35 1.19
N PHE A 474 -30.87 4.14 1.97
CA PHE A 474 -31.07 4.25 3.41
C PHE A 474 -31.99 5.41 3.74
N LYS A 475 -32.70 5.28 4.86
CA LYS A 475 -33.50 6.33 5.46
C LYS A 475 -33.33 6.31 6.97
N CYS A 476 -33.34 7.48 7.59
CA CYS A 476 -33.43 7.60 9.04
C CYS A 476 -34.75 8.23 9.47
N SER A 477 -35.46 7.58 10.40
CA SER A 477 -36.73 8.07 10.95
C SER A 477 -37.80 8.37 9.88
N GLN A 478 -37.77 7.67 8.74
CA GLN A 478 -38.81 7.67 7.71
C GLN A 478 -39.37 6.25 7.56
N SER A 479 -39.53 5.74 6.32
CA SER A 479 -39.97 4.37 6.02
C SER A 479 -39.09 3.73 4.95
N ALA A 480 -39.01 2.40 4.96
CA ALA A 480 -38.30 1.64 3.93
C ALA A 480 -38.95 1.81 2.54
N GLN A 481 -40.28 2.01 2.51
CA GLN A 481 -41.01 2.30 1.27
C GLN A 481 -40.56 3.61 0.61
N ALA A 482 -40.19 4.63 1.40
CA ALA A 482 -39.67 5.88 0.86
C ALA A 482 -38.35 5.66 0.12
N GLY A 483 -37.49 4.77 0.63
CA GLY A 483 -36.25 4.37 -0.04
C GLY A 483 -36.51 3.69 -1.39
N ILE A 484 -37.39 2.69 -1.43
CA ILE A 484 -37.80 2.02 -2.68
C ILE A 484 -38.35 3.03 -3.70
N LYS A 485 -39.24 3.92 -3.24
CA LYS A 485 -39.82 4.96 -4.09
C LYS A 485 -38.76 5.86 -4.70
N GLN A 486 -37.76 6.28 -3.91
CA GLN A 486 -36.66 7.10 -4.41
C GLN A 486 -35.85 6.37 -5.49
N ILE A 487 -35.53 5.08 -5.28
CA ILE A 487 -34.79 4.27 -6.26
C ILE A 487 -35.53 4.23 -7.61
N LEU A 488 -36.85 4.00 -7.57
CA LEU A 488 -37.71 3.93 -8.75
C LEU A 488 -37.83 5.30 -9.45
N GLU A 489 -38.13 6.36 -8.69
CA GLU A 489 -38.29 7.72 -9.22
C GLU A 489 -37.02 8.24 -9.88
N LYS A 490 -35.87 7.96 -9.26
CA LYS A 490 -34.56 8.33 -9.80
C LYS A 490 -34.05 7.38 -10.87
N LYS A 491 -34.75 6.26 -11.12
CA LYS A 491 -34.41 5.27 -12.14
C LYS A 491 -32.99 4.71 -11.98
N TYR A 492 -32.57 4.48 -10.75
CA TYR A 492 -31.20 4.04 -10.42
C TYR A 492 -30.82 2.69 -11.02
N ALA A 493 -31.79 1.87 -11.39
CA ALA A 493 -31.57 0.58 -12.04
C ALA A 493 -31.26 0.63 -13.54
N GLU A 494 -31.55 1.75 -14.23
CA GLU A 494 -31.41 1.84 -15.69
C GLU A 494 -30.01 1.47 -16.21
N PRO A 495 -28.89 1.90 -15.58
CA PRO A 495 -27.55 1.54 -16.04
C PRO A 495 -27.27 0.02 -16.01
N TYR A 496 -28.05 -0.73 -15.22
CA TYR A 496 -27.78 -2.14 -14.92
C TYR A 496 -28.70 -3.11 -15.68
N LYS A 497 -29.77 -2.64 -16.34
CA LYS A 497 -30.75 -3.52 -17.01
C LYS A 497 -30.17 -4.45 -18.07
N LYS A 498 -29.07 -4.06 -18.72
CA LYS A 498 -28.40 -4.85 -19.78
C LYS A 498 -27.27 -5.74 -19.26
N THR A 499 -27.07 -5.81 -17.95
CA THR A 499 -25.99 -6.62 -17.36
C THR A 499 -26.31 -8.12 -17.33
N GLY A 500 -27.57 -8.50 -17.58
CA GLY A 500 -28.04 -9.89 -17.44
C GLY A 500 -28.16 -10.35 -15.98
N LYS A 501 -27.96 -9.44 -15.02
CA LYS A 501 -28.09 -9.71 -13.59
C LYS A 501 -29.51 -9.45 -13.12
N LYS A 502 -29.95 -10.25 -12.14
CA LYS A 502 -31.16 -9.99 -11.36
C LYS A 502 -30.99 -8.70 -10.55
N ILE A 503 -31.89 -7.73 -10.70
CA ILE A 503 -31.81 -6.44 -9.98
C ILE A 503 -32.79 -6.44 -8.81
N ILE A 504 -32.27 -6.23 -7.61
CA ILE A 504 -33.03 -6.25 -6.36
C ILE A 504 -32.90 -4.88 -5.71
N LEU A 505 -34.01 -4.17 -5.53
CA LEU A 505 -34.07 -2.87 -4.89
C LEU A 505 -34.30 -3.06 -3.39
N MET A 506 -33.60 -2.30 -2.55
CA MET A 506 -33.68 -2.39 -1.10
C MET A 506 -33.86 -1.00 -0.48
N GLY A 507 -34.96 -0.80 0.22
CA GLY A 507 -35.15 0.34 1.11
C GLY A 507 -34.90 -0.09 2.54
N ILE A 508 -34.02 0.60 3.26
CA ILE A 508 -33.67 0.27 4.66
C ILE A 508 -33.88 1.49 5.53
N ASN A 509 -34.73 1.38 6.54
CA ASN A 509 -34.99 2.43 7.51
C ASN A 509 -34.33 2.12 8.85
N PHE A 510 -33.57 3.08 9.36
CA PHE A 510 -32.97 3.02 10.69
C PHE A 510 -33.76 3.86 11.68
N ASP A 511 -33.87 3.33 12.90
CA ASP A 511 -34.36 4.07 14.06
C ASP A 511 -33.16 4.56 14.87
N THR A 512 -32.99 5.88 14.92
CA THR A 512 -31.88 6.56 15.60
C THR A 512 -31.89 6.36 17.12
N GLN A 513 -33.07 6.11 17.72
CA GLN A 513 -33.23 5.84 19.15
C GLN A 513 -32.92 4.38 19.47
N LYS A 514 -33.46 3.44 18.68
CA LYS A 514 -33.18 2.00 18.81
C LYS A 514 -31.77 1.62 18.35
N ARG A 515 -31.11 2.49 17.59
CA ARG A 515 -29.76 2.29 17.02
C ARG A 515 -29.68 1.07 16.11
N ASN A 516 -30.78 0.76 15.45
CA ASN A 516 -30.90 -0.45 14.65
C ASN A 516 -31.85 -0.24 13.48
N ILE A 517 -31.87 -1.21 12.57
CA ILE A 517 -32.84 -1.30 11.48
C ILE A 517 -34.23 -1.45 12.11
N SER A 518 -35.17 -0.62 11.68
CA SER A 518 -36.56 -0.66 12.13
C SER A 518 -37.50 -1.23 11.07
N GLU A 519 -37.19 -1.03 9.80
CA GLU A 519 -37.97 -1.53 8.67
C GLU A 519 -37.03 -1.76 7.47
N TRP A 520 -37.27 -2.80 6.69
CA TRP A 520 -36.66 -3.01 5.39
C TRP A 520 -37.70 -3.49 4.39
N LYS A 521 -37.51 -3.15 3.11
CA LYS A 521 -38.37 -3.59 2.00
C LYS A 521 -37.53 -3.92 0.78
N VAL A 522 -38.01 -4.86 -0.01
CA VAL A 522 -37.33 -5.38 -1.18
C VAL A 522 -38.31 -5.43 -2.36
N GLU A 523 -37.85 -5.02 -3.54
CA GLU A 523 -38.59 -5.13 -4.78
C GLU A 523 -37.66 -5.66 -5.88
N GLU A 524 -38.13 -6.57 -6.73
CA GLU A 524 -37.39 -7.13 -7.85
C GLU A 524 -37.91 -6.54 -9.16
N ILE A 525 -37.00 -6.22 -10.09
CA ILE A 525 -37.35 -5.60 -11.39
C ILE A 525 -36.64 -6.21 -12.58
#